data_AF-A0A497APB6-F1
#
_entry.id   AF-A0A497APB6-F1
#
_cell.length_a   1.000
_cell.length_b   1.000
_cell.length_c   1.000
_cell.angle_alpha   90.00
_cell.angle_beta   90.00
_cell.angle_gamma   90.00
#
_symmetry.space_group_name_H-M   'P 1'
#
loop_
_entity.id
_entity.type
_entity.pdbx_description
1 polymer ?
#
loop_
_entity_poly.entity_id
_entity_poly.type
_entity_poly.pdbx_seq_one_letter_code
_entity_poly.pdbx_strand_id
1 'polypeptide(L)'
;MLVRRHFHVFFFALAVFLAGGILGTTPQRTQEIMEEAEKIEIDVYNIPENIRRIYVNNAVIGIILFIASFTVILGANIMLNNVGVVFGAVVFNVPPLWAIVTLSSFGVLEALSFTFIFTAGLLIPVYGVKKLVGYSDTSFVETLSDCLWLLIYGLCLLLPAAVIEALLINPNTVLYALTSGPIITVFVVYSLLNE
;
A
#
# COMPACT_ATOMS: atom_id res chain seq x y z
N MET A 1 -11.75 -10.58 -10.82
CA MET A 1 -12.97 -11.08 -10.10
C MET A 1 -13.10 -10.62 -8.64
N LEU A 2 -12.08 -10.79 -7.77
CA LEU A 2 -12.15 -10.44 -6.32
C LEU A 2 -12.39 -8.95 -6.04
N VAL A 3 -11.68 -8.06 -6.74
CA VAL A 3 -11.89 -6.60 -6.63
C VAL A 3 -13.31 -6.21 -7.02
N ARG A 4 -13.86 -6.79 -8.10
CA ARG A 4 -15.24 -6.53 -8.53
C ARG A 4 -16.25 -6.97 -7.47
N ARG A 5 -16.05 -8.14 -6.84
CA ARG A 5 -16.93 -8.68 -5.78
C ARG A 5 -16.97 -7.75 -4.57
N HIS A 6 -15.84 -7.16 -4.19
CA HIS A 6 -15.68 -6.32 -3.00
C HIS A 6 -15.39 -4.86 -3.31
N PHE A 7 -15.85 -4.38 -4.46
CA PHE A 7 -15.48 -3.07 -5.00
C PHE A 7 -15.76 -1.91 -4.03
N HIS A 8 -16.87 -1.97 -3.30
CA HIS A 8 -17.24 -0.96 -2.30
C HIS A 8 -16.25 -0.89 -1.14
N VAL A 9 -15.76 -2.03 -0.64
CA VAL A 9 -14.75 -2.08 0.44
C VAL A 9 -13.39 -1.62 -0.10
N PHE A 10 -13.04 -2.05 -1.30
CA PHE A 10 -11.80 -1.65 -1.96
C PHE A 10 -11.75 -0.14 -2.23
N PHE A 11 -12.85 0.42 -2.74
CA PHE A 11 -12.96 1.86 -2.98
C PHE A 11 -12.90 2.67 -1.68
N PHE A 12 -13.56 2.19 -0.62
CA PHE A 12 -13.43 2.81 0.70
C PHE A 12 -11.98 2.78 1.19
N ALA A 13 -11.30 1.64 1.07
CA ALA A 13 -9.90 1.50 1.46
C ALA A 13 -8.99 2.48 0.69
N LEU A 14 -9.20 2.60 -0.63
CA LEU A 14 -8.49 3.54 -1.48
C LEU A 14 -8.78 5.00 -1.08
N ALA A 15 -10.03 5.33 -0.77
CA ALA A 15 -10.39 6.68 -0.33
C ALA A 15 -9.71 7.05 1.00
N VAL A 16 -9.61 6.12 1.96
CA VAL A 16 -8.89 6.35 3.22
C VAL A 16 -7.40 6.56 2.98
N PHE A 17 -6.79 5.76 2.09
CA PHE A 17 -5.40 5.96 1.68
C PHE A 17 -5.17 7.35 1.08
N LEU A 18 -5.98 7.73 0.09
CA LEU A 18 -5.86 9.02 -0.59
C LEU A 18 -6.09 10.20 0.35
N ALA A 19 -7.04 10.08 1.29
CA ALA A 19 -7.24 11.09 2.33
C ALA A 19 -5.98 11.25 3.20
N GLY A 20 -5.34 10.15 3.59
CA GLY A 20 -4.03 10.19 4.26
C GLY A 20 -2.97 10.86 3.40
N GLY A 21 -2.89 10.52 2.11
CA GLY A 21 -1.98 11.14 1.15
C GLY A 21 -2.13 12.66 1.09
N ILE A 22 -3.36 13.16 1.03
CA ILE A 22 -3.65 14.60 1.05
C ILE A 22 -3.19 15.22 2.38
N LEU A 23 -3.48 14.59 3.52
CA LEU A 23 -3.03 15.08 4.83
C LEU A 23 -1.50 15.11 4.96
N GLY A 24 -0.81 14.17 4.32
CA GLY A 24 0.65 14.10 4.24
C GLY A 24 1.31 15.26 3.51
N THR A 25 0.55 16.04 2.71
CA THR A 25 1.05 17.24 2.03
C THR A 25 1.10 18.47 2.95
N THR A 26 0.59 18.37 4.19
CA THR A 26 0.64 19.49 5.13
C THR A 26 2.07 19.70 5.63
N PRO A 27 2.62 20.94 5.54
CA PRO A 27 4.05 21.19 5.80
C PRO A 27 4.55 20.68 7.16
N GLN A 28 3.73 20.82 8.21
CA GLN A 28 4.05 20.37 9.56
C GLN A 28 4.25 18.84 9.63
N ARG A 29 3.32 18.07 9.03
CA ARG A 29 3.41 16.61 9.01
C ARG A 29 4.54 16.12 8.10
N THR A 30 4.70 16.76 6.95
CA THR A 30 5.79 16.44 6.04
C THR A 30 7.13 16.60 6.74
N GLN A 31 7.36 17.74 7.42
CA GLN A 31 8.61 18.02 8.10
C GLN A 31 8.94 16.99 9.19
N GLU A 32 7.99 16.66 10.07
CA GLU A 32 8.18 15.65 11.12
C GLU A 32 8.61 14.29 10.55
N ILE A 33 8.02 13.88 9.42
CA ILE A 33 8.31 12.58 8.79
C ILE A 33 9.67 12.59 8.10
N MET A 34 10.02 13.70 7.45
CA MET A 34 11.32 13.84 6.78
C MET A 34 12.47 13.90 7.79
N GLU A 35 12.30 14.59 8.91
CA GLU A 35 13.28 14.62 10.01
C GLU A 35 13.53 13.22 10.60
N GLU A 36 12.50 12.37 10.67
CA GLU A 36 12.68 10.98 11.11
C GLU A 36 13.34 10.12 10.03
N ALA A 37 12.98 10.33 8.75
CA ALA A 37 13.58 9.61 7.63
C ALA A 37 15.08 9.90 7.47
N GLU A 38 15.53 11.14 7.73
CA GLU A 38 16.94 11.53 7.67
C GLU A 38 17.82 10.82 8.71
N LYS A 39 17.22 10.32 9.81
CA LYS A 39 17.94 9.56 10.84
C LYS A 39 18.25 8.13 10.39
N ILE A 40 17.66 7.67 9.29
CA ILE A 40 17.84 6.31 8.78
C ILE A 40 19.09 6.27 7.90
N GLU A 41 20.15 5.64 8.41
CA GLU A 41 21.35 5.36 7.60
C GLU A 41 21.06 4.28 6.56
N ILE A 42 21.17 4.65 5.28
CA ILE A 42 20.97 3.76 4.13
C ILE A 42 22.31 3.61 3.39
N ASP A 43 22.80 2.38 3.28
CA ASP A 43 23.85 2.05 2.32
C ASP A 43 23.24 1.95 0.92
N VAL A 44 23.37 3.01 0.15
CA VAL A 44 22.80 3.13 -1.20
C VAL A 44 23.32 2.08 -2.18
N TYR A 45 24.46 1.43 -1.90
CA TYR A 45 25.03 0.41 -2.80
C TYR A 45 24.59 -1.01 -2.47
N ASN A 46 24.05 -1.26 -1.26
CA ASN A 46 23.62 -2.58 -0.83
C ASN A 46 22.16 -2.87 -1.21
N ILE A 47 21.92 -3.10 -2.51
CA ILE A 47 20.59 -3.36 -3.06
C ILE A 47 19.87 -4.52 -2.33
N PRO A 48 20.48 -5.69 -2.09
CA PRO A 48 19.78 -6.80 -1.44
C PRO A 48 19.29 -6.48 -0.02
N GLU A 49 20.10 -5.75 0.76
CA GLU A 49 19.69 -5.34 2.11
C GLU A 49 18.58 -4.29 2.07
N ASN A 50 18.65 -3.33 1.14
CA ASN A 50 17.59 -2.33 0.97
C ASN A 50 16.25 -2.97 0.56
N ILE A 51 16.26 -3.93 -0.39
CA ILE A 51 15.06 -4.71 -0.76
C ILE A 51 14.47 -5.37 0.48
N ARG A 52 15.29 -6.08 1.25
CA ARG A 52 14.85 -6.80 2.45
C ARG A 52 14.28 -5.84 3.48
N ARG A 53 14.96 -4.74 3.78
CA ARG A 53 14.52 -3.75 4.78
C ARG A 53 13.18 -3.14 4.40
N ILE A 54 13.05 -2.65 3.17
CA ILE A 54 11.83 -2.02 2.66
C ILE A 54 10.68 -3.03 2.68
N TYR A 55 10.89 -4.22 2.10
CA TYR A 55 9.85 -5.25 2.06
C TYR A 55 9.39 -5.66 3.46
N VAL A 56 10.32 -5.96 4.37
CA VAL A 56 9.97 -6.38 5.74
C VAL A 56 9.23 -5.27 6.48
N ASN A 57 9.68 -4.02 6.37
CA ASN A 57 9.01 -2.88 6.99
C ASN A 57 7.57 -2.75 6.50
N ASN A 58 7.38 -2.73 5.17
CA ASN A 58 6.06 -2.54 4.57
C ASN A 58 5.15 -3.75 4.79
N ALA A 59 5.71 -4.98 4.80
CA ALA A 59 4.97 -6.18 5.14
C ALA A 59 4.52 -6.17 6.59
N VAL A 60 5.36 -5.77 7.54
CA VAL A 60 4.99 -5.66 8.96
C VAL A 60 3.87 -4.63 9.15
N ILE A 61 4.01 -3.44 8.55
CA ILE A 61 2.96 -2.41 8.55
C ILE A 61 1.67 -2.98 7.93
N GLY A 62 1.78 -3.71 6.84
CA GLY A 62 0.66 -4.37 6.17
C GLY A 62 -0.04 -5.39 7.07
N ILE A 63 0.69 -6.28 7.73
CA ILE A 63 0.08 -7.27 8.64
C ILE A 63 -0.59 -6.58 9.83
N ILE A 64 0.05 -5.56 10.42
CA ILE A 64 -0.56 -4.78 11.51
C ILE A 64 -1.84 -4.10 11.01
N LEU A 65 -1.81 -3.50 9.83
CA LEU A 65 -2.97 -2.88 9.18
C LEU A 65 -4.10 -3.90 8.98
N PHE A 66 -3.80 -5.08 8.43
CA PHE A 66 -4.78 -6.16 8.25
C PHE A 66 -5.49 -6.53 9.56
N ILE A 67 -4.72 -6.78 10.62
CA ILE A 67 -5.27 -7.18 11.93
C ILE A 67 -6.09 -6.02 12.54
N ALA A 68 -5.53 -4.80 12.51
CA ALA A 68 -6.19 -3.61 13.05
C ALA A 68 -7.51 -3.28 12.34
N SER A 69 -7.65 -3.67 11.08
CA SER A 69 -8.86 -3.44 10.29
C SER A 69 -10.07 -4.23 10.76
N PHE A 70 -9.88 -5.24 11.62
CA PHE A 70 -10.99 -5.94 12.24
C PHE A 70 -11.84 -5.01 13.12
N THR A 71 -11.23 -3.93 13.65
CA THR A 71 -11.95 -2.92 14.45
C THR A 71 -12.32 -1.67 13.66
N VAL A 72 -12.16 -1.69 12.32
CA VAL A 72 -12.42 -0.61 11.34
C VAL A 72 -11.71 0.71 11.66
N ILE A 73 -12.01 1.33 12.80
CA ILE A 73 -11.45 2.59 13.30
C ILE A 73 -9.92 2.49 13.43
N LEU A 74 -9.41 1.43 14.04
CA LEU A 74 -7.96 1.30 14.23
C LEU A 74 -7.25 1.10 12.88
N GLY A 75 -7.76 0.21 12.03
CA GLY A 75 -7.22 0.01 10.68
C GLY A 75 -7.26 1.28 9.84
N ALA A 76 -8.38 2.02 9.86
CA ALA A 76 -8.50 3.29 9.16
C ALA A 76 -7.51 4.34 9.69
N ASN A 77 -7.27 4.39 11.00
CA ASN A 77 -6.29 5.27 11.59
C ASN A 77 -4.87 4.93 11.12
N ILE A 78 -4.51 3.64 11.08
CA ILE A 78 -3.20 3.20 10.58
C ILE A 78 -3.05 3.50 9.09
N MET A 79 -4.06 3.18 8.27
CA MET A 79 -4.06 3.47 6.83
C MET A 79 -3.91 4.96 6.55
N LEU A 80 -4.58 5.81 7.32
CA LEU A 80 -4.53 7.26 7.15
C LEU A 80 -3.20 7.84 7.65
N ASN A 81 -2.82 7.57 8.91
CA ASN A 81 -1.71 8.27 9.57
C ASN A 81 -0.33 7.65 9.34
N ASN A 82 -0.22 6.33 9.14
CA ASN A 82 1.08 5.65 8.99
C ASN A 82 1.39 5.29 7.54
N VAL A 83 0.38 5.06 6.72
CA VAL A 83 0.56 4.68 5.31
C VAL A 83 0.33 5.89 4.40
N GLY A 84 -0.90 6.42 4.37
CA GLY A 84 -1.27 7.52 3.48
C GLY A 84 -0.47 8.80 3.75
N VAL A 85 -0.38 9.25 5.02
CA VAL A 85 0.35 10.47 5.37
C VAL A 85 1.85 10.36 5.03
N VAL A 86 2.49 9.21 5.29
CA VAL A 86 3.90 8.98 4.94
C VAL A 86 4.09 9.03 3.43
N PHE A 87 3.21 8.36 2.68
CA PHE A 87 3.22 8.40 1.22
C PHE A 87 3.08 9.83 0.68
N GLY A 88 2.13 10.60 1.20
CA GLY A 88 1.90 11.99 0.83
C GLY A 88 3.10 12.89 1.13
N ALA A 89 3.73 12.71 2.29
CA ALA A 89 4.92 13.45 2.69
C ALA A 89 6.10 13.19 1.75
N VAL A 90 6.36 11.93 1.40
CA VAL A 90 7.42 11.54 0.46
C VAL A 90 7.19 12.18 -0.92
N VAL A 91 5.97 12.07 -1.46
CA VAL A 91 5.65 12.61 -2.79
C VAL A 91 5.74 14.14 -2.82
N PHE A 92 5.37 14.83 -1.73
CA PHE A 92 5.37 16.29 -1.66
C PHE A 92 6.76 16.89 -1.42
N ASN A 93 7.66 16.18 -0.72
CA ASN A 93 8.97 16.70 -0.35
C ASN A 93 10.06 16.49 -1.41
N VAL A 94 9.82 15.64 -2.41
CA VAL A 94 10.78 15.41 -3.50
C VAL A 94 10.55 16.37 -4.68
N PRO A 95 11.57 16.65 -5.51
CA PRO A 95 11.39 17.45 -6.71
C PRO A 95 10.30 16.86 -7.63
N PRO A 96 9.52 17.69 -8.37
CA PRO A 96 8.36 17.21 -9.14
C PRO A 96 8.64 16.04 -10.10
N LEU A 97 9.83 16.01 -10.71
CA LEU A 97 10.23 14.91 -11.58
C LEU A 97 10.33 13.59 -10.80
N TRP A 98 10.90 13.62 -9.59
CA TRP A 98 11.01 12.46 -8.71
C TRP A 98 9.65 12.04 -8.16
N ALA A 99 8.75 12.99 -7.89
CA ALA A 99 7.38 12.68 -7.50
C ALA A 99 6.65 11.88 -8.62
N ILE A 100 6.80 12.30 -9.88
CA ILE A 100 6.24 11.57 -11.03
C ILE A 100 6.84 10.16 -11.13
N VAL A 101 8.16 10.03 -10.94
CA VAL A 101 8.84 8.74 -10.94
C VAL A 101 8.30 7.84 -9.84
N THR A 102 8.24 8.32 -8.60
CA THR A 102 7.71 7.57 -7.46
C THR A 102 6.28 7.10 -7.73
N LEU A 103 5.40 8.01 -8.17
CA LEU A 103 4.00 7.69 -8.47
C LEU A 103 3.85 6.71 -9.65
N SER A 104 4.67 6.84 -10.69
CA SER A 104 4.59 5.97 -11.87
C SER A 104 5.32 4.63 -11.70
N SER A 105 6.07 4.43 -10.61
CA SER A 105 6.86 3.23 -10.36
C SER A 105 6.37 2.50 -9.09
N PHE A 106 7.17 2.45 -8.03
CA PHE A 106 6.82 1.69 -6.83
C PHE A 106 5.60 2.26 -6.10
N GLY A 107 5.34 3.57 -6.16
CA GLY A 107 4.33 4.20 -5.33
C GLY A 107 2.90 3.74 -5.59
N VAL A 108 2.52 3.50 -6.85
CA VAL A 108 1.20 2.91 -7.16
C VAL A 108 1.14 1.44 -6.71
N LEU A 109 2.22 0.68 -6.86
CA LEU A 109 2.27 -0.71 -6.39
C LEU A 109 2.09 -0.78 -4.88
N GLU A 110 2.75 0.10 -4.11
CA GLU A 110 2.56 0.19 -2.66
C GLU A 110 1.15 0.62 -2.28
N ALA A 111 0.62 1.67 -2.92
CA ALA A 111 -0.74 2.16 -2.68
C ALA A 111 -1.78 1.04 -2.89
N LEU A 112 -1.66 0.29 -4.00
CA LEU A 112 -2.49 -0.86 -4.27
C LEU A 112 -2.28 -1.96 -3.23
N SER A 113 -1.04 -2.26 -2.87
CA SER A 113 -0.70 -3.27 -1.86
C SER A 113 -1.41 -3.01 -0.54
N PHE A 114 -1.25 -1.82 0.04
CA PHE A 114 -1.89 -1.46 1.29
C PHE A 114 -3.41 -1.38 1.16
N THR A 115 -3.93 -0.96 0.01
CA THR A 115 -5.37 -0.97 -0.26
C THR A 115 -5.93 -2.40 -0.23
N PHE A 116 -5.25 -3.36 -0.87
CA PHE A 116 -5.63 -4.78 -0.84
C PHE A 116 -5.61 -5.35 0.57
N ILE A 117 -4.54 -5.10 1.32
CA ILE A 117 -4.36 -5.55 2.70
C ILE A 117 -5.45 -4.95 3.62
N PHE A 118 -5.73 -3.66 3.49
CA PHE A 118 -6.77 -2.99 4.26
C PHE A 118 -8.16 -3.54 3.91
N THR A 119 -8.44 -3.73 2.62
CA THR A 119 -9.68 -4.35 2.14
C THR A 119 -9.86 -5.75 2.72
N ALA A 120 -8.81 -6.57 2.69
CA ALA A 120 -8.83 -7.92 3.26
C ALA A 120 -9.27 -7.92 4.73
N GLY A 121 -8.73 -7.00 5.52
CA GLY A 121 -9.06 -6.89 6.94
C GLY A 121 -10.49 -6.39 7.18
N LEU A 122 -10.99 -5.46 6.34
CA LEU A 122 -12.35 -4.91 6.44
C LEU A 122 -13.46 -5.92 6.06
N LEU A 123 -13.16 -6.98 5.31
CA LEU A 123 -14.16 -7.98 4.95
C LEU A 123 -14.76 -8.70 6.17
N ILE A 124 -13.97 -8.90 7.23
CA ILE A 124 -14.43 -9.55 8.47
C ILE A 124 -15.52 -8.73 9.19
N PRO A 125 -15.31 -7.44 9.53
CA PRO A 125 -16.38 -6.63 10.12
C PRO A 125 -17.57 -6.44 9.17
N VAL A 126 -17.35 -6.32 7.85
CA VAL A 126 -18.45 -6.27 6.86
C VAL A 126 -19.29 -7.54 6.90
N TYR A 127 -18.67 -8.71 6.98
CA TYR A 127 -19.38 -9.98 7.16
C TYR A 127 -20.18 -9.99 8.47
N GLY A 128 -19.57 -9.55 9.58
CA GLY A 128 -20.25 -9.46 10.87
C GLY A 128 -21.51 -8.60 10.80
N VAL A 129 -21.41 -7.41 10.20
CA VAL A 129 -22.56 -6.50 9.99
C VAL A 129 -23.62 -7.15 9.10
N LYS A 130 -23.24 -7.78 7.97
CA LYS A 130 -24.19 -8.45 7.08
C LYS A 130 -24.96 -9.55 7.80
N LYS A 131 -24.30 -10.35 8.65
CA LYS A 131 -24.98 -11.37 9.47
C LYS A 131 -25.91 -10.77 10.51
N LEU A 132 -25.50 -9.70 11.18
CA LEU A 132 -26.35 -9.01 12.16
C LEU A 132 -27.61 -8.39 11.52
N VAL A 133 -27.52 -7.93 10.28
CA VAL A 133 -28.63 -7.35 9.50
C VAL A 133 -29.51 -8.43 8.84
N GLY A 134 -29.17 -9.71 8.98
CA GLY A 134 -30.00 -10.83 8.54
C GLY A 134 -29.74 -11.33 7.12
N TYR A 135 -28.61 -10.98 6.49
CA TYR A 135 -28.22 -11.56 5.21
C TYR A 135 -27.78 -13.03 5.39
N SER A 136 -28.67 -13.96 5.08
CA SER A 136 -28.45 -15.41 5.21
C SER A 136 -27.36 -15.94 4.28
N ASP A 137 -27.24 -15.38 3.09
CA ASP A 137 -26.49 -15.97 1.97
C ASP A 137 -24.97 -15.72 2.04
N THR A 138 -24.51 -15.06 3.10
CA THR A 138 -23.09 -14.80 3.32
C THR A 138 -22.39 -16.01 3.96
N SER A 139 -21.40 -16.57 3.26
CA SER A 139 -20.57 -17.67 3.77
C SER A 139 -19.32 -17.12 4.48
N PHE A 140 -19.09 -17.57 5.73
CA PHE A 140 -17.87 -17.22 6.47
C PHE A 140 -16.62 -17.78 5.79
N VAL A 141 -16.70 -19.02 5.29
CA VAL A 141 -15.56 -19.70 4.64
C VAL A 141 -15.15 -18.96 3.38
N GLU A 142 -16.12 -18.54 2.56
CA GLU A 142 -15.83 -17.74 1.37
C GLU A 142 -15.25 -16.37 1.74
N THR A 143 -15.80 -15.72 2.78
CA THR A 143 -15.27 -14.43 3.26
C THR A 143 -13.81 -14.58 3.69
N LEU A 144 -13.50 -15.61 4.48
CA LEU A 144 -12.14 -15.87 4.95
C LEU A 144 -11.20 -16.18 3.79
N SER A 145 -11.65 -16.96 2.80
CA SER A 145 -10.86 -17.23 1.60
C SER A 145 -10.57 -15.95 0.82
N ASP A 146 -11.57 -15.09 0.62
CA ASP A 146 -11.40 -13.81 -0.06
C ASP A 146 -10.44 -12.88 0.71
N CYS A 147 -10.53 -12.84 2.05
CA CYS A 147 -9.58 -12.11 2.89
C CYS A 147 -8.14 -12.58 2.64
N LEU A 148 -7.91 -13.89 2.66
CA LEU A 148 -6.57 -14.45 2.48
C LEU A 148 -6.02 -14.15 1.08
N TRP A 149 -6.84 -14.27 0.04
CA TRP A 149 -6.40 -13.93 -1.32
C TRP A 149 -6.06 -12.46 -1.48
N LEU A 150 -6.87 -11.55 -0.93
CA LEU A 150 -6.58 -10.12 -0.95
C LEU A 150 -5.31 -9.78 -0.15
N LEU A 151 -5.10 -10.42 1.01
CA LEU A 151 -3.88 -10.27 1.80
C LEU A 151 -2.65 -10.74 1.01
N ILE A 152 -2.73 -11.91 0.39
CA ILE A 152 -1.65 -12.46 -0.45
C ILE A 152 -1.35 -11.53 -1.61
N TYR A 153 -2.36 -11.04 -2.34
CA TYR A 153 -2.15 -10.09 -3.42
C TYR A 153 -1.45 -8.81 -2.94
N GLY A 154 -1.88 -8.27 -1.80
CA GLY A 154 -1.24 -7.11 -1.21
C GLY A 154 0.23 -7.36 -0.87
N LEU A 155 0.55 -8.47 -0.18
CA LEU A 155 1.93 -8.82 0.16
C LEU A 155 2.79 -9.12 -1.08
N CYS A 156 2.21 -9.76 -2.09
CA CYS A 156 2.90 -10.05 -3.35
C CYS A 156 3.23 -8.78 -4.13
N LEU A 157 2.42 -7.72 -4.05
CA LEU A 157 2.69 -6.43 -4.69
C LEU A 157 3.73 -5.58 -3.92
N LEU A 158 3.89 -5.79 -2.61
CA LEU A 158 4.95 -5.12 -1.84
C LEU A 158 6.35 -5.53 -2.28
N LEU A 159 6.55 -6.78 -2.71
CA LEU A 159 7.87 -7.25 -3.15
C LEU A 159 8.40 -6.52 -4.39
N PRO A 160 7.69 -6.47 -5.54
CA PRO A 160 8.16 -5.71 -6.69
C PRO A 160 8.26 -4.22 -6.39
N ALA A 161 7.39 -3.67 -5.53
CA ALA A 161 7.52 -2.29 -5.07
C ALA A 161 8.85 -2.05 -4.34
N ALA A 162 9.19 -2.89 -3.36
CA ALA A 162 10.46 -2.81 -2.62
C ALA A 162 11.68 -3.00 -3.52
N VAL A 163 11.58 -3.88 -4.53
CA VAL A 163 12.64 -4.06 -5.54
C VAL A 163 12.84 -2.78 -6.33
N ILE A 164 11.77 -2.20 -6.88
CA ILE A 164 11.86 -0.97 -7.68
C ILE A 164 12.39 0.19 -6.83
N GLU A 165 11.91 0.34 -5.59
CA GLU A 165 12.39 1.39 -4.67
C GLU A 165 13.87 1.23 -4.34
N ALA A 166 14.34 0.03 -3.99
CA ALA A 166 15.75 -0.22 -3.73
C ALA A 166 16.64 0.06 -4.95
N LEU A 167 16.14 -0.21 -6.17
CA LEU A 167 16.85 0.10 -7.40
C LEU A 167 16.87 1.61 -7.71
N LEU A 168 15.85 2.38 -7.29
CA LEU A 168 15.84 3.85 -7.39
C LEU A 168 16.82 4.51 -6.42
N ILE A 169 17.00 3.93 -5.23
CA ILE A 169 17.94 4.43 -4.22
C ILE A 169 19.40 4.28 -4.72
N ASN A 170 19.71 3.22 -5.46
CA ASN A 170 21.07 2.99 -5.94
C ASN A 170 21.37 3.77 -7.25
N PRO A 171 22.38 4.65 -7.27
CA PRO A 171 22.71 5.47 -8.44
C PRO A 171 23.03 4.67 -9.72
N ASN A 172 23.58 3.47 -9.58
CA ASN A 172 23.96 2.62 -10.72
C ASN A 172 22.76 1.90 -11.34
N THR A 173 21.64 1.80 -10.62
CA THR A 173 20.45 1.07 -11.09
C THR A 173 19.21 1.94 -11.32
N VAL A 174 19.32 3.24 -11.05
CA VAL A 174 18.20 4.19 -11.18
C VAL A 174 17.52 4.13 -12.55
N LEU A 175 18.29 4.03 -13.65
CA LEU A 175 17.74 3.95 -15.01
C LEU A 175 16.91 2.68 -15.25
N TYR A 176 17.28 1.56 -14.63
CA TYR A 176 16.50 0.33 -14.70
C TYR A 176 15.20 0.47 -13.94
N ALA A 177 15.21 1.13 -12.78
CA ALA A 177 14.00 1.33 -11.99
C ALA A 177 13.02 2.32 -12.66
N LEU A 178 13.55 3.37 -13.30
CA LEU A 178 12.78 4.33 -14.09
C LEU A 178 12.05 3.71 -15.29
N THR A 179 12.55 2.60 -15.82
CA THR A 179 11.97 1.93 -16.98
C THR A 179 11.10 0.74 -16.57
N SER A 180 11.65 -0.18 -15.76
CA SER A 180 10.93 -1.36 -15.28
C SER A 180 9.76 -1.01 -14.36
N GLY A 181 9.89 0.01 -13.52
CA GLY A 181 8.85 0.44 -12.58
C GLY A 181 7.53 0.79 -13.26
N PRO A 182 7.51 1.74 -14.21
CA PRO A 182 6.30 2.06 -14.97
C PRO A 182 5.74 0.90 -15.77
N ILE A 183 6.60 0.08 -16.38
CA ILE A 183 6.13 -1.09 -17.16
C ILE A 183 5.40 -2.09 -16.26
N ILE A 184 5.99 -2.42 -15.10
CA ILE A 184 5.38 -3.33 -14.12
C ILE A 184 4.08 -2.74 -13.59
N THR A 185 4.08 -1.45 -13.25
CA THR A 185 2.91 -0.76 -12.73
C THR A 185 1.76 -0.75 -13.73
N VAL A 186 2.03 -0.40 -14.99
CA VAL A 186 1.03 -0.44 -16.07
C VAL A 186 0.51 -1.85 -16.27
N PHE A 187 1.37 -2.86 -16.29
CA PHE A 187 0.96 -4.26 -16.44
C PHE A 187 0.05 -4.72 -15.30
N VAL A 188 0.40 -4.39 -14.05
CA VAL A 188 -0.41 -4.73 -12.86
C VAL A 188 -1.76 -4.03 -12.91
N VAL A 189 -1.78 -2.72 -13.14
CA VAL A 189 -3.04 -1.94 -13.22
C VAL A 189 -3.91 -2.44 -14.37
N TYR A 190 -3.33 -2.68 -15.55
CA TYR A 190 -4.04 -3.22 -16.70
C TYR A 190 -4.66 -4.59 -16.39
N SER A 191 -3.90 -5.48 -15.75
CA SER A 191 -4.40 -6.81 -15.37
C SER A 191 -5.57 -6.71 -14.39
N LEU A 192 -5.47 -5.83 -13.39
CA LEU A 192 -6.54 -5.58 -12.42
C LEU A 192 -7.83 -5.02 -13.04
N LEU A 193 -7.72 -4.19 -14.09
CA LEU A 193 -8.87 -3.61 -14.77
C LEU A 193 -9.59 -4.58 -15.72
N ASN A 194 -8.86 -5.57 -16.26
CA ASN A 194 -9.39 -6.53 -17.24
C ASN A 194 -9.89 -7.85 -16.63
N GLU A 195 -9.64 -8.09 -15.33
CA GLU A 195 -10.27 -9.14 -14.53
C GLU A 195 -11.63 -8.75 -13.93
#